data_AF-A0A4Q3HEE0-F1
#
_entry.id   AF-A0A4Q3HEE0-F1
#
_cell.length_a   1.000
_cell.length_b   1.000
_cell.length_c   1.000
_cell.angle_alpha   90.00
_cell.angle_beta   90.00
_cell.angle_gamma   90.00
#
_symmetry.space_group_name_H-M   'P 1'
#
loop_
_entity.id
_entity.type
_entity.pdbx_description
1 polymer ?
#
loop_
_entity_poly.entity_id
_entity_poly.type
_entity_poly.pdbx_seq_one_letter_code
_entity_poly.pdbx_strand_id
1 'polypeptide(L)' 'MPVTLKGADRRKARVRKALKARANGRPRLSVHRSDKNIYAQIIDDASGRTIAAASTL' A
#
# COMPACT_ATOMS: atom_id res chain seq x y z
N MET A 1 -5.81 19.99 12.75
CA MET A 1 -4.49 20.15 12.12
C MET A 1 -4.56 19.64 10.69
N PRO A 2 -4.60 20.50 9.65
CA PRO A 2 -4.56 20.03 8.28
C PRO A 2 -3.15 19.51 8.00
N VAL A 3 -3.01 18.20 7.78
CA VAL A 3 -1.73 17.60 7.39
C VAL A 3 -1.42 17.98 5.95
N THR A 4 -0.36 18.75 5.75
CA THR A 4 0.18 19.10 4.42
C THR A 4 0.75 17.83 3.78
N LEU A 5 -0.08 17.07 3.06
CA LEU A 5 0.34 15.85 2.37
C LEU A 5 1.34 16.22 1.26
N LYS A 6 2.60 15.80 1.40
CA LYS A 6 3.61 15.88 0.33
C LYS A 6 3.08 15.18 -0.93
N GLY A 7 3.48 15.63 -2.12
CA GLY A 7 2.90 15.18 -3.41
C GLY A 7 2.84 13.65 -3.61
N ALA A 8 3.81 12.91 -3.05
CA ALA A 8 3.83 11.45 -3.07
C ALA A 8 2.66 10.81 -2.28
N ASP A 9 2.29 11.38 -1.13
CA ASP A 9 1.24 10.84 -0.28
C ASP A 9 -0.15 11.10 -0.87
N ARG A 10 -0.33 12.25 -1.54
CA ARG A 10 -1.54 12.53 -2.33
C ARG A 10 -1.71 11.54 -3.49
N ARG A 11 -0.63 11.18 -4.19
CA ARG A 11 -0.66 10.16 -5.25
C ARG A 11 -1.00 8.78 -4.67
N LYS A 12 -0.36 8.38 -3.57
CA LYS A 12 -0.64 7.11 -2.88
C LYS A 12 -2.11 7.03 -2.44
N ALA A 13 -2.65 8.08 -1.84
CA ALA A 13 -4.04 8.14 -1.41
C ALA A 13 -5.02 7.96 -2.58
N ARG A 14 -4.78 8.63 -3.72
CA ARG A 14 -5.60 8.48 -4.93
C ARG A 14 -5.58 7.04 -5.46
N VAL A 15 -4.39 6.43 -5.56
CA VAL A 15 -4.23 5.05 -6.02
C VAL A 15 -4.90 4.06 -5.07
N ARG A 16 -4.75 4.25 -3.76
CA ARG A 16 -5.43 3.43 -2.73
C ARG A 16 -6.95 3.52 -2.83
N LYS A 17 -7.50 4.71 -3.08
CA LYS A 17 -8.95 4.89 -3.28
C LYS A 17 -9.46 4.12 -4.50
N ALA A 18 -8.74 4.18 -5.62
CA ALA A 18 -9.09 3.43 -6.83
C ALA A 18 -8.94 1.92 -6.65
N LEU A 19 -7.89 1.46 -5.96
CA LEU A 19 -7.68 0.05 -5.62
C LEU A 19 -8.82 -0.47 -4.75
N LYS A 20 -9.21 0.24 -3.70
CA LYS A 20 -10.32 -0.16 -2.83
C LYS A 20 -11.64 -0.28 -3.60
N ALA A 21 -11.91 0.66 -4.51
CA ALA A 21 -13.11 0.62 -5.36
C ALA A 21 -13.12 -0.55 -6.36
N ARG A 22 -11.94 -1.04 -6.77
CA ARG A 22 -11.77 -2.13 -7.74
C ARG A 22 -11.42 -3.48 -7.11
N ALA A 23 -11.23 -3.51 -5.79
CA ALA A 23 -10.60 -4.64 -5.11
C ALA A 23 -11.40 -5.93 -5.27
N ASN A 24 -12.74 -5.89 -5.32
CA ASN A 24 -13.61 -7.07 -5.47
C ASN A 24 -13.16 -8.27 -4.59
N GLY A 25 -12.80 -8.00 -3.32
CA GLY A 25 -12.29 -9.02 -2.39
C GLY A 25 -10.81 -9.40 -2.55
N ARG A 26 -10.06 -8.77 -3.47
CA ARG A 26 -8.63 -9.03 -3.68
C ARG A 26 -7.78 -8.20 -2.70
N PRO A 27 -6.80 -8.82 -2.03
CA PRO A 27 -5.89 -8.11 -1.15
C PRO A 27 -4.97 -7.16 -1.93
N ARG A 28 -4.57 -6.05 -1.30
CA ARG A 28 -3.67 -5.05 -1.88
C ARG A 28 -2.21 -5.46 -1.71
N LEU A 29 -1.38 -5.17 -2.71
CA LEU A 29 0.08 -5.25 -2.61
C LEU A 29 0.65 -3.86 -2.30
N SER A 30 1.33 -3.71 -1.16
CA SER A 30 2.09 -2.50 -0.80
C SER A 30 3.59 -2.78 -0.97
N VAL A 31 4.24 -2.01 -1.84
CA VAL A 31 5.68 -2.11 -2.08
C VAL A 31 6.38 -0.84 -1.59
N HIS A 32 7.41 -1.04 -0.77
CA HIS A 32 8.31 -0.01 -0.30
C HIS A 32 9.70 -0.32 -0.86
N ARG A 33 10.19 0.57 -1.72
CA ARG A 33 11.51 0.48 -2.35
C ARG A 33 12.43 1.53 -1.74
N SER A 34 13.60 1.09 -1.27
CA SER A 34 14.76 1.94 -0.99
C SER A 34 15.84 1.69 -2.04
N ASP A 35 16.95 2.42 -1.97
CA ASP A 35 18.07 2.24 -2.91
C ASP A 35 18.76 0.88 -2.76
N LYS A 36 18.66 0.27 -1.57
CA LYS A 36 19.34 -0.98 -1.23
C LYS A 36 18.41 -2.18 -1.21
N ASN A 37 17.15 -2.01 -0.81
CA ASN A 37 16.23 -3.12 -0.54
C ASN A 37 14.81 -2.84 -1.03
N ILE A 38 14.05 -3.91 -1.24
CA ILE A 38 12.63 -3.87 -1.57
C ILE A 38 11.87 -4.69 -0.54
N TYR A 39 10.79 -4.10 -0.04
CA TYR A 39 9.84 -4.74 0.88
C TYR A 39 8.48 -4.77 0.21
N ALA A 40 7.83 -5.93 0.21
CA ALA A 40 6.51 -6.14 -0.36
C ALA A 40 5.59 -6.78 0.69
N GLN A 41 4.37 -6.30 0.80
CA GLN A 41 3.36 -6.82 1.72
C GLN A 41 2.03 -6.98 1.01
N ILE A 42 1.40 -8.14 1.17
CA ILE A 42 0.03 -8.42 0.73
C ILE A 42 -0.88 -8.21 1.93
N ILE A 43 -1.77 -7.23 1.84
CA ILE A 43 -2.66 -6.80 2.93
C ILE A 43 -4.10 -6.99 2.47
N ASP A 44 -4.90 -7.66 3.27
CA ASP A 44 -6.34 -7.65 3.14
C ASP A 44 -6.91 -6.37 3.76
N ASP A 45 -7.53 -5.53 2.94
CA ASP A 45 -8.15 -4.27 3.38
C ASP A 45 -9.49 -4.49 4.11
N ALA A 46 -10.12 -5.66 3.97
CA ALA A 46 -11.38 -5.99 4.64
C ALA A 46 -11.13 -6.39 6.10
N SER A 47 -10.18 -7.29 6.33
CA SER A 47 -9.76 -7.72 7.68
C SER A 47 -8.65 -6.85 8.30
N GLY A 48 -8.04 -5.96 7.51
CA GLY A 48 -6.92 -5.13 7.94
C GLY A 48 -5.63 -5.92 8.21
N ARG A 49 -5.53 -7.16 7.73
CA ARG A 49 -4.47 -8.10 8.08
C ARG A 49 -3.48 -8.31 6.94
N THR A 50 -2.20 -8.34 7.26
CA THR A 50 -1.15 -8.74 6.31
C THR A 50 -1.17 -10.25 6.17
N ILE A 51 -1.43 -10.73 4.95
CA ILE A 51 -1.48 -12.16 4.61
C ILE A 51 -0.07 -12.69 4.37
N ALA A 52 0.76 -11.92 3.67
CA ALA A 52 2.12 -12.32 3.32
C ALA A 52 3.04 -11.10 3.26
N ALA A 53 4.31 -11.32 3.57
CA ALA A 53 5.36 -10.32 3.46
C ALA A 53 6.60 -10.95 2.83
N ALA A 54 7.28 -10.20 1.98
CA ALA A 54 8.54 -10.57 1.36
C ALA A 54 9.51 -9.39 1.42
N SER A 55 10.80 -9.69 1.59
CA SER A 55 11.88 -8.71 1.63
C SER A 55 13.10 -9.25 0.91
N THR A 56 13.89 -8.35 0.32
CA THR A 56 15.18 -8.68 -0.31
C THR A 56 16.38 -8.55 0.63
N LEU A 57 16.15 -8.35 1.94
CA LEU A 57 17.22 -8.30 2.95
C LEU A 57 17.94 -9.65 3.05
#